data_AF-A0A1E4HKR6-F1
#
_entry.id   AF-A0A1E4HKR6-F1
#
_cell.length_a   1.000
_cell.length_b   1.000
_cell.length_c   1.000
_cell.angle_alpha   90.00
_cell.angle_beta   90.00
_cell.angle_gamma   90.00
#
_symmetry.space_group_name_H-M   'P 1'
#
loop_
_entity.id
_entity.type
_entity.pdbx_description
1 polymer ?
#
loop_
_entity_poly.entity_id
_entity_poly.type
_entity_poly.pdbx_seq_one_letter_code
_entity_poly.pdbx_strand_id
1 'polypeptide(L)' 'MKWASLPGGEDWLLRPVVRQMCRYESLKDGTLDLCDIALMNEALDVIDDNRIIAAGIKP' A
#
# COMPACT_ATOMS: atom_id res chain seq x y z
N MET A 1 13.12 16.29 -8.27
CA MET A 1 12.90 15.06 -7.48
C MET A 1 12.49 13.96 -8.46
N LYS A 2 13.17 12.81 -8.48
CA LYS A 2 12.82 11.69 -9.37
C LYS A 2 12.18 10.61 -8.51
N TRP A 3 10.90 10.35 -8.75
CA TRP A 3 10.19 9.25 -8.09
C TRP A 3 10.65 7.93 -8.72
N ALA A 4 11.02 6.96 -7.89
CA ALA A 4 11.27 5.60 -8.32
C ALA A 4 9.93 4.83 -8.28
N SER A 5 9.73 3.98 -9.27
CA SER A 5 8.55 3.14 -9.44
C SER A 5 9.00 1.88 -10.17
N LEU A 6 8.30 0.76 -9.96
CA LEU A 6 8.51 -0.44 -10.75
C LEU A 6 8.18 -0.17 -12.22
N PRO A 7 8.91 -0.78 -13.17
CA PRO A 7 8.74 -0.49 -14.59
C PRO A 7 7.31 -0.69 -15.12
N GLY A 8 6.51 -1.59 -14.52
CA GLY A 8 5.12 -1.84 -14.90
C GLY A 8 4.09 -1.16 -13.99
N GLY A 9 4.51 -0.34 -13.03
CA GLY A 9 3.62 0.35 -12.09
C GLY A 9 2.99 -0.57 -11.04
N GLU A 10 3.59 -1.73 -10.78
CA GLU A 10 3.07 -2.72 -9.83
C GLU A 10 3.21 -2.29 -8.36
N ASP A 11 3.82 -1.13 -8.07
CA ASP A 11 3.99 -0.61 -6.71
C ASP A 11 2.66 -0.50 -5.96
N TRP A 12 1.60 -0.07 -6.64
CA TRP A 12 0.27 0.02 -6.03
C TRP A 12 -0.25 -1.35 -5.58
N LEU A 13 -0.05 -2.38 -6.41
CA LEU A 13 -0.48 -3.74 -6.12
C LEU A 13 0.38 -4.39 -5.03
N LEU A 14 1.68 -4.10 -5.01
CA LEU A 14 2.65 -4.69 -4.09
C LEU A 14 2.79 -3.94 -2.77
N ARG A 15 2.24 -2.73 -2.65
CA ARG A 15 2.35 -1.91 -1.44
C ARG A 15 1.86 -2.65 -0.18
N PRO A 16 0.70 -3.35 -0.15
CA PRO A 16 0.29 -4.12 1.02
C PRO A 16 1.20 -5.31 1.34
N VAL A 17 1.80 -5.95 0.32
CA VAL A 17 2.77 -7.05 0.50
C VAL A 17 4.05 -6.54 1.16
N VAL A 18 4.59 -5.43 0.67
CA VAL A 18 5.81 -4.80 1.23
C VAL A 18 5.57 -4.30 2.65
N ARG A 19 4.36 -3.82 2.95
CA ARG A 19 3.92 -3.43 4.30
C ARG A 19 3.50 -4.63 5.17
N GLN A 20 3.68 -5.86 4.70
CA GLN A 20 3.40 -7.10 5.41
C GLN A 20 1.94 -7.26 5.86
N MET A 21 0.98 -6.63 5.16
CA MET A 21 -0.46 -6.82 5.40
C MET A 21 -0.97 -8.11 4.79
N CYS A 22 -0.37 -8.57 3.69
CA CYS A 22 -0.72 -9.82 3.02
C CYS A 22 0.50 -10.51 2.43
N ARG A 23 0.31 -11.77 2.02
CA ARG A 23 1.34 -12.58 1.35
C ARG A 23 1.29 -12.32 -0.16
N TYR A 24 2.45 -12.35 -0.81
CA TYR A 24 2.53 -12.24 -2.27
C TYR A 24 1.79 -13.38 -2.97
N GLU A 25 1.88 -14.59 -2.42
CA GLU A 25 1.21 -15.78 -2.92
C GLU A 25 -0.31 -15.60 -2.98
N SER A 26 -0.90 -14.83 -2.06
CA SER A 26 -2.35 -14.57 -2.03
C SER A 26 -2.84 -13.73 -3.20
N LEU A 27 -1.95 -12.97 -3.85
CA LEU A 27 -2.26 -12.29 -5.11
C LEU A 27 -2.17 -13.24 -6.30
N LYS A 28 -1.28 -14.23 -6.22
CA LYS A 28 -1.02 -15.20 -7.29
C LYS A 28 -2.06 -16.30 -7.33
N ASP A 29 -2.53 -16.74 -6.17
CA ASP A 29 -3.56 -17.77 -6.03
C ASP A 29 -5.00 -17.23 -6.10
N GLY A 30 -5.16 -15.90 -6.08
CA GLY A 30 -6.45 -15.22 -6.18
C GLY A 30 -7.26 -15.21 -4.87
N THR A 31 -6.65 -15.54 -3.74
CA THR A 31 -7.27 -15.42 -2.41
C THR A 31 -7.68 -13.98 -2.11
N LEU A 32 -6.91 -13.01 -2.59
CA LEU A 32 -7.22 -11.59 -2.51
C LEU A 32 -7.54 -11.04 -3.89
N ASP A 33 -8.57 -10.21 -3.97
CA ASP A 33 -8.95 -9.51 -5.19
C ASP A 33 -8.44 -8.05 -5.19
N LEU A 34 -8.79 -7.31 -6.26
CA LEU A 34 -8.38 -5.91 -6.39
C LEU A 34 -9.09 -4.98 -5.39
N CYS A 35 -10.29 -5.34 -4.92
CA CYS A 35 -11.02 -4.58 -3.92
C CYS A 35 -10.33 -4.70 -2.55
N ASP A 36 -9.88 -5.91 -2.20
CA ASP A 36 -9.08 -6.14 -0.99
C ASP A 36 -7.81 -5.27 -0.99
N ILE A 37 -7.10 -5.23 -2.13
CA ILE A 37 -5.87 -4.43 -2.27
C ILE A 37 -6.15 -2.93 -2.22
N ALA A 38 -7.24 -2.47 -2.84
CA ALA A 38 -7.66 -1.08 -2.76
C ALA A 38 -7.91 -0.66 -1.30
N LEU A 39 -8.68 -1.46 -0.56
CA LEU A 39 -8.97 -1.19 0.86
C LEU A 39 -7.70 -1.20 1.72
N MET A 40 -6.79 -2.14 1.50
CA MET A 40 -5.51 -2.17 2.23
C MET A 40 -4.66 -0.93 1.95
N ASN A 41 -4.64 -0.45 0.71
CA ASN A 41 -3.94 0.78 0.36
C ASN A 41 -4.56 2.01 1.03
N GLU A 42 -5.89 2.13 1.06
CA GLU A 42 -6.58 3.20 1.80
C GLU A 42 -6.25 3.16 3.30
N ALA A 43 -6.21 1.96 3.89
CA ALA A 43 -5.80 1.81 5.29
C ALA A 43 -4.36 2.26 5.53
N LEU A 44 -3.44 2.00 4.59
CA LEU A 44 -2.06 2.45 4.66
C LEU A 44 -1.94 3.98 4.53
N ASP A 45 -2.77 4.60 3.70
CA ASP A 45 -2.84 6.06 3.58
C ASP A 45 -3.28 6.70 4.90
N VAL A 46 -4.34 6.17 5.52
CA VAL A 46 -4.81 6.63 6.85
C VAL A 46 -3.72 6.48 7.91
N ILE A 47 -2.95 5.39 7.88
CA ILE A 47 -1.82 5.19 8.80
C ILE A 47 -0.73 6.24 8.59
N ASP A 48 -0.37 6.51 7.33
CA ASP A 48 0.68 7.47 6.99
C ASP A 48 0.23 8.91 7.34
N ASP A 49 -1.04 9.27 7.08
CA ASP A 49 -1.65 10.54 7.52
C ASP A 49 -1.63 10.70 9.04
N ASN A 50 -2.01 9.65 9.78
CA ASN A 50 -1.99 9.68 11.24
C ASN A 50 -0.56 9.89 11.79
N ARG A 51 0.47 9.33 11.13
CA ARG A 51 1.86 9.55 11.51
C ARG A 51 2.29 11.02 11.31
N ILE A 52 1.85 11.65 10.22
CA ILE A 52 2.09 13.06 9.93
C ILE A 52 1.42 13.94 11.00
N ILE A 53 0.14 13.68 11.29
CA ILE A 53 -0.63 14.39 12.32
C ILE A 53 0.02 14.21 13.69
N ALA A 54 0.40 12.98 14.07
CA ALA A 54 1.05 12.69 15.35
C ALA A 54 2.42 13.37 15.48
N ALA A 55 3.14 13.59 14.38
CA ALA A 55 4.37 14.36 14.36
C ALA A 55 4.15 15.88 14.50
N GLY A 56 2.90 16.33 14.61
CA GLY A 56 2.54 17.75 14.69
C GLY A 56 2.70 18.50 13.37
N ILE A 57 2.92 17.77 12.28
CA ILE A 57 2.97 18.32 10.92
C ILE A 57 1.51 18.41 10.47
N LYS A 58 1.00 19.63 10.32
CA LYS A 58 -0.34 19.83 9.75
C LYS A 58 -0.26 19.50 8.25
N PRO A 59 -1.15 18.65 7.71
CA PRO A 59 -1.21 18.39 6.27
C PRO A 59 -1.52 19.67 5.48
#